data_AF-A0A816H6J8-F1
#
_entry.id   AF-A0A816H6J8-F1
#
_cell.length_a   1.000
_cell.length_b   1.000
_cell.length_c   1.000
_cell.angle_alpha   90.00
_cell.angle_beta   90.00
_cell.angle_gamma   90.00
#
_symmetry.space_group_name_H-M   'P 1'
#
loop_
_entity.id
_entity.type
_entity.pdbx_description
1 polymer ?
#
loop_
_entity_poly.entity_id
_entity_poly.type
_entity_poly.pdbx_seq_one_letter_code
_entity_poly.pdbx_strand_id
1 'polypeptide(L)'
;MSNNNSNSLPEEEITHGDSLSWWSIFLDRLLYYLPYPKEECLRILTDVMINYYNGNPIEIGILEEFRDNYIAEHAIKWYTRESFVYRVLNKAFRQRNLSLLFLFGFLIKDLYEQLKVEYEKFRLIHLSSDVITVYRAQLMWNEEIQDIKNGYNKIVNWCLFSTTRNRDLTDIYLNQFVQLTDPIQNVLFEIKIDFRKTSYPYADISNLSYFPNESEVLFMIGTTFHLTDDIVYNEVEKRWLIKLELEEDRRKIIENNSLPNSNNNVSIRSCLKRVVRTLLQRIAVMSTDDIYIIFEKISELFPTETKWLFAIGSHCVANHIDHRYGNAYVQFSSRLAIYNNALVIWQQYIDDIELNCYLDMGDIHMEIGRCYTHFLFRDYKKAEIHFNLALENYELAQKSVFIGNNEKTDVYENVIDIYQIKTDHGDKSSKTLEMAIKNRQSYVEHLLKSRDSNDITLVEPFERLAELYKSVKKYDEALINYEKALEISKTQASLDYNGILRQAKEIVDIYTKYKNDPYSAMKYEDIIRDMESKEEVKFGRFMTALDLHKQRAVD
;
A
#
# COMPACT_ATOMS: atom_id res chain seq x y z
N MET A 1 -42.20 -19.12 -0.78
CA MET A 1 -42.04 -20.39 -0.03
C MET A 1 -41.11 -21.30 -0.81
N SER A 2 -39.84 -21.36 -0.41
CA SER A 2 -38.96 -22.53 -0.48
C SER A 2 -37.67 -22.14 0.25
N ASN A 3 -37.67 -22.40 1.55
CA ASN A 3 -36.47 -22.51 2.36
C ASN A 3 -35.50 -23.50 1.69
N ASN A 4 -34.22 -23.16 1.65
CA ASN A 4 -33.15 -24.08 2.06
C ASN A 4 -31.84 -23.30 2.24
N ASN A 5 -31.56 -23.01 3.52
CA ASN A 5 -30.24 -22.86 4.13
C ASN A 5 -29.24 -21.91 3.45
N SER A 6 -29.49 -20.60 3.55
CA SER A 6 -28.40 -19.73 3.98
C SER A 6 -28.23 -19.92 5.48
N ASN A 7 -27.25 -20.71 5.90
CA ASN A 7 -26.63 -20.49 7.21
C ASN A 7 -26.00 -19.09 7.14
N SER A 8 -26.78 -18.04 7.40
CA SER A 8 -26.28 -16.69 7.64
C SER A 8 -25.62 -16.70 9.02
N LEU A 9 -24.44 -17.31 9.08
CA LEU A 9 -23.45 -16.95 10.08
C LEU A 9 -23.25 -15.42 9.99
N PRO A 10 -23.06 -14.71 11.11
CA PRO A 10 -22.78 -13.28 11.07
C PRO A 10 -21.53 -13.03 10.21
N GLU A 11 -21.60 -11.95 9.44
CA GLU A 11 -20.67 -11.68 8.35
C GLU A 11 -19.64 -10.62 8.79
N GLU A 12 -18.39 -11.03 9.01
CA GLU A 12 -17.25 -10.10 9.15
C GLU A 12 -17.02 -9.36 7.82
N GLU A 13 -17.60 -8.18 7.67
CA GLU A 13 -17.45 -7.34 6.47
C GLU A 13 -16.58 -6.11 6.71
N ILE A 14 -16.47 -5.73 7.97
CA ILE A 14 -15.77 -4.55 8.44
C ILE A 14 -14.70 -5.01 9.42
N THR A 15 -13.44 -4.70 9.16
CA THR A 15 -12.35 -5.04 10.09
C THR A 15 -11.45 -3.84 10.34
N HIS A 16 -10.79 -3.86 11.51
CA HIS A 16 -9.72 -2.93 11.83
C HIS A 16 -8.57 -3.13 10.86
N GLY A 17 -8.12 -2.05 10.23
CA GLY A 17 -7.03 -2.14 9.27
C GLY A 17 -6.42 -0.80 8.94
N ASP A 18 -5.11 -0.81 8.68
CA ASP A 18 -4.43 0.32 8.07
C ASP A 18 -4.77 0.35 6.57
N SER A 19 -5.22 1.50 6.08
CA SER A 19 -5.35 1.80 4.65
C SER A 19 -4.04 1.56 3.86
N LEU A 20 -2.89 1.53 4.54
CA LEU A 20 -1.57 1.24 3.97
C LEU A 20 -1.18 -0.25 4.01
N SER A 21 -2.10 -1.15 4.37
CA SER A 21 -1.82 -2.59 4.34
C SER A 21 -1.47 -3.07 2.92
N TRP A 22 -0.64 -4.12 2.83
CA TRP A 22 -0.31 -4.75 1.55
C TRP A 22 -1.56 -5.23 0.81
N TRP A 23 -2.61 -5.60 1.56
CA TRP A 23 -3.90 -6.01 1.02
C TRP A 23 -4.59 -4.87 0.26
N SER A 24 -4.60 -3.65 0.80
CA SER A 24 -5.14 -2.49 0.08
C SER A 24 -4.38 -2.25 -1.22
N ILE A 25 -3.05 -2.33 -1.18
CA ILE A 25 -2.19 -2.14 -2.36
C ILE A 25 -2.43 -3.23 -3.40
N PHE A 26 -2.56 -4.48 -2.95
CA PHE A 26 -2.90 -5.61 -3.81
C PHE A 26 -4.23 -5.39 -4.52
N LEU A 27 -5.28 -5.02 -3.78
CA LEU A 27 -6.58 -4.70 -4.35
C LEU A 27 -6.49 -3.57 -5.36
N ASP A 28 -5.81 -2.47 -5.04
CA ASP A 28 -5.59 -1.37 -6.00
C ASP A 28 -4.88 -1.87 -7.27
N ARG A 29 -3.88 -2.75 -7.15
CA ARG A 29 -3.20 -3.31 -8.31
C ARG A 29 -4.10 -4.23 -9.15
N LEU A 30 -4.93 -5.05 -8.52
CA LEU A 30 -5.96 -5.82 -9.22
C LEU A 30 -6.94 -4.90 -9.94
N LEU A 31 -7.46 -3.88 -9.26
CA LEU A 31 -8.49 -2.97 -9.77
C LEU A 31 -7.99 -2.10 -10.94
N TYR A 32 -6.84 -1.46 -10.77
CA TYR A 32 -6.42 -0.37 -11.66
C TYR A 32 -5.43 -0.78 -12.74
N TYR A 33 -4.63 -1.82 -12.52
CA TYR A 33 -3.41 -2.05 -13.32
C TYR A 33 -3.33 -3.41 -13.98
N LEU A 34 -4.01 -4.44 -13.48
CA LEU A 34 -3.90 -5.77 -14.07
C LEU A 34 -4.74 -5.87 -15.36
N PRO A 35 -4.14 -6.19 -16.52
CA PRO A 35 -4.85 -6.27 -17.79
C PRO A 35 -5.47 -7.66 -17.96
N TYR A 36 -6.56 -7.93 -17.25
CA TYR A 36 -7.19 -9.26 -17.26
C TYR A 36 -7.55 -9.74 -18.68
N PRO A 37 -7.16 -10.97 -19.07
CA PRO A 37 -7.68 -11.60 -20.27
C PRO A 37 -9.13 -12.03 -20.02
N LYS A 38 -10.07 -11.08 -20.19
CA LYS A 38 -11.48 -11.20 -19.77
C LYS A 38 -12.15 -12.50 -20.22
N GLU A 39 -12.00 -12.88 -21.49
CA GLU A 39 -12.60 -14.10 -22.04
C GLU A 39 -12.07 -15.37 -21.36
N GLU A 40 -10.76 -15.44 -21.15
CA GLU A 40 -10.13 -16.59 -20.50
C GLU A 40 -10.47 -16.65 -19.01
N CYS A 41 -10.49 -15.51 -18.31
CA CYS A 41 -10.91 -15.43 -16.92
C CYS A 41 -12.37 -15.87 -16.76
N LEU A 42 -13.26 -15.38 -17.63
CA LEU A 42 -14.68 -15.75 -17.64
C LEU A 42 -14.85 -17.26 -17.85
N ARG A 43 -14.14 -17.83 -18.83
CA ARG A 43 -14.15 -19.26 -19.11
C ARG A 43 -13.72 -20.08 -17.90
N ILE A 44 -12.54 -19.81 -17.34
CA ILE A 44 -12.01 -20.52 -16.17
C ILE A 44 -12.94 -20.35 -14.96
N LEU A 45 -13.43 -19.13 -14.70
CA LEU A 45 -14.38 -18.87 -13.63
C LEU A 45 -15.63 -19.74 -13.77
N THR A 46 -16.23 -19.79 -14.96
CA THR A 46 -17.43 -20.60 -15.21
C THR A 46 -17.16 -22.09 -15.03
N ASP A 47 -16.02 -22.60 -15.49
CA ASP A 47 -15.63 -24.01 -15.31
C ASP A 47 -15.47 -24.36 -13.82
N VAL A 48 -14.82 -23.49 -13.04
CA VAL A 48 -14.67 -23.66 -11.58
C VAL A 48 -16.04 -23.63 -10.88
N MET A 49 -16.91 -22.69 -11.27
CA MET A 49 -18.23 -22.55 -10.65
C MET A 49 -19.19 -23.69 -11.02
N ILE A 50 -19.15 -24.22 -12.24
CA ILE A 50 -19.93 -25.40 -12.64
C ILE A 50 -19.58 -26.59 -11.75
N ASN A 51 -18.29 -26.80 -11.49
CA ASN A 51 -17.84 -27.85 -10.56
C ASN A 51 -18.29 -27.57 -9.12
N TYR A 52 -18.23 -26.31 -8.68
CA TYR A 52 -18.65 -25.91 -7.33
C TYR A 52 -20.15 -26.12 -7.09
N TYR A 53 -20.99 -25.82 -8.08
CA TYR A 53 -22.45 -25.97 -8.03
C TYR A 53 -22.95 -27.27 -8.66
N ASN A 54 -22.09 -28.30 -8.75
CA ASN A 54 -22.48 -29.58 -9.33
C ASN A 54 -23.73 -30.14 -8.62
N GLY A 55 -24.73 -30.53 -9.41
CA GLY A 55 -26.03 -31.00 -8.91
C GLY A 55 -27.05 -29.91 -8.58
N ASN A 56 -26.74 -28.62 -8.78
CA ASN A 56 -27.70 -27.52 -8.64
C ASN A 56 -28.07 -26.93 -10.02
N PRO A 57 -29.16 -27.40 -10.66
CA PRO A 57 -29.52 -26.98 -12.02
C PRO A 57 -29.91 -25.50 -12.13
N ILE A 58 -30.39 -24.89 -11.04
CA ILE A 58 -30.77 -23.47 -11.01
C ILE A 58 -29.51 -22.61 -11.13
N GLU A 59 -28.51 -22.88 -10.30
CA GLU A 59 -27.24 -22.14 -10.32
C GLU A 59 -26.45 -22.38 -11.61
N ILE A 60 -26.47 -23.61 -12.13
CA ILE A 60 -25.87 -23.93 -13.44
C ILE A 60 -26.54 -23.12 -14.56
N GLY A 61 -27.87 -23.00 -14.56
CA GLY A 61 -28.57 -22.16 -15.54
C GLY A 61 -28.18 -20.68 -15.46
N ILE A 62 -28.04 -20.14 -14.25
CA ILE A 62 -27.57 -18.75 -14.05
C ILE A 62 -26.11 -18.58 -14.52
N LEU A 63 -25.27 -19.59 -14.30
CA LEU A 63 -23.87 -19.60 -14.75
C LEU A 63 -23.76 -19.60 -16.27
N GLU A 64 -24.58 -20.39 -16.97
CA GLU A 64 -24.63 -20.40 -18.43
C GLU A 64 -25.13 -19.06 -18.97
N GLU A 65 -26.17 -18.48 -18.36
CA GLU A 65 -26.66 -17.14 -18.71
C GLU A 65 -25.58 -16.07 -18.51
N PHE A 66 -24.81 -16.14 -17.42
CA PHE A 66 -23.70 -15.23 -17.14
C PHE A 66 -22.60 -15.38 -18.21
N ARG A 67 -22.18 -16.62 -18.49
CA ARG A 67 -21.15 -16.91 -19.49
C ARG A 67 -21.50 -16.32 -20.86
N ASP A 68 -22.74 -16.48 -21.28
CA ASP A 68 -23.15 -16.19 -22.65
C ASP A 68 -23.58 -14.72 -22.85
N ASN A 69 -23.97 -14.01 -21.77
CA ASN A 69 -24.54 -12.66 -21.85
C ASN A 69 -23.77 -11.58 -21.06
N TYR A 70 -22.68 -11.92 -20.39
CA TYR A 70 -21.92 -10.94 -19.60
C TYR A 70 -21.24 -9.88 -20.49
N ILE A 71 -21.51 -8.61 -20.20
CA ILE A 71 -20.82 -7.43 -20.73
C ILE A 71 -20.48 -6.48 -19.59
N ALA A 72 -19.45 -5.64 -19.76
CA ALA A 72 -18.93 -4.78 -18.69
C ALA A 72 -19.99 -3.81 -18.14
N GLU A 73 -20.88 -3.31 -19.01
CA GLU A 73 -21.96 -2.38 -18.69
C GLU A 73 -23.05 -3.01 -17.80
N HIS A 74 -23.03 -4.33 -17.61
CA HIS A 74 -23.97 -5.04 -16.74
C HIS A 74 -23.31 -5.57 -15.45
N ALA A 75 -22.07 -5.16 -15.14
CA ALA A 75 -21.36 -5.64 -13.97
C ALA A 75 -22.15 -5.44 -12.67
N ILE A 76 -22.63 -4.22 -12.40
CA ILE A 76 -23.44 -3.90 -11.20
C ILE A 76 -24.75 -4.70 -11.17
N LYS A 77 -25.41 -4.87 -12.33
CA LYS A 77 -26.64 -5.65 -12.44
C LYS A 77 -26.42 -7.13 -12.10
N TRP A 78 -25.31 -7.71 -12.53
CA TRP A 78 -24.94 -9.08 -12.19
C TRP A 78 -24.53 -9.23 -10.74
N TYR A 79 -23.83 -8.24 -10.18
CA TYR A 79 -23.46 -8.22 -8.77
C TYR A 79 -24.67 -8.14 -7.84
N THR A 80 -25.66 -7.31 -8.17
CA THR A 80 -26.86 -7.11 -7.33
C THR A 80 -27.91 -8.20 -7.50
N ARG A 81 -27.83 -9.02 -8.56
CA ARG A 81 -28.71 -10.18 -8.73
C ARG A 81 -28.36 -11.27 -7.72
N GLU A 82 -29.38 -11.88 -7.13
CA GLU A 82 -29.23 -13.09 -6.31
C GLU A 82 -28.65 -14.24 -7.14
N SER A 83 -27.33 -14.41 -7.07
CA SER A 83 -26.57 -15.32 -7.91
C SER A 83 -25.23 -15.68 -7.28
N PHE A 84 -24.50 -16.60 -7.91
CA PHE A 84 -23.13 -16.91 -7.50
C PHE A 84 -22.21 -15.68 -7.50
N VAL A 85 -22.47 -14.68 -8.35
CA VAL A 85 -21.64 -13.46 -8.43
C VAL A 85 -21.62 -12.77 -7.07
N TYR A 86 -22.79 -12.37 -6.55
CA TYR A 86 -22.91 -11.73 -5.24
C TYR A 86 -22.28 -12.60 -4.14
N ARG A 87 -22.70 -13.87 -4.05
CA ARG A 87 -22.37 -14.73 -2.91
C ARG A 87 -20.90 -15.14 -2.88
N VAL A 88 -20.37 -15.60 -4.02
CA VAL A 88 -18.99 -16.13 -4.09
C VAL A 88 -17.98 -14.98 -4.07
N LEU A 89 -18.27 -13.85 -4.74
CA LEU A 89 -17.36 -12.70 -4.74
C LEU A 89 -17.24 -12.09 -3.33
N ASN A 90 -18.35 -11.82 -2.65
CA ASN A 90 -18.32 -11.27 -1.29
C ASN A 90 -17.64 -12.26 -0.33
N LYS A 91 -17.91 -13.57 -0.46
CA LYS A 91 -17.20 -14.60 0.31
C LYS A 91 -15.69 -14.60 0.02
N ALA A 92 -15.27 -14.44 -1.23
CA ALA A 92 -13.86 -14.39 -1.61
C ALA A 92 -13.14 -13.19 -0.99
N PHE A 93 -13.79 -12.01 -0.96
CA PHE A 93 -13.25 -10.83 -0.28
C PHE A 93 -13.08 -11.08 1.23
N ARG A 94 -14.13 -11.56 1.91
CA ARG A 94 -14.11 -11.84 3.36
C ARG A 94 -13.02 -12.84 3.74
N GLN A 95 -12.87 -13.89 2.94
CA GLN A 95 -11.88 -14.94 3.18
C GLN A 95 -10.48 -14.61 2.62
N ARG A 96 -10.30 -13.42 2.02
CA ARG A 96 -9.07 -13.05 1.29
C ARG A 96 -8.62 -14.14 0.32
N ASN A 97 -9.58 -14.79 -0.35
CA ASN A 97 -9.30 -15.90 -1.24
C ASN A 97 -8.70 -15.37 -2.55
N LEU A 98 -7.38 -15.22 -2.55
CA LEU A 98 -6.59 -14.71 -3.67
C LEU A 98 -6.94 -15.41 -4.98
N SER A 99 -7.00 -16.75 -4.99
CA SER A 99 -7.31 -17.53 -6.18
C SER A 99 -8.65 -17.15 -6.82
N LEU A 100 -9.71 -17.02 -6.01
CA LEU A 100 -11.01 -16.58 -6.52
C LEU A 100 -10.99 -15.10 -6.93
N LEU A 101 -10.32 -14.23 -6.17
CA LEU A 101 -10.24 -12.81 -6.49
C LEU A 101 -9.52 -12.54 -7.82
N PHE A 102 -8.51 -13.34 -8.18
CA PHE A 102 -7.89 -13.28 -9.51
C PHE A 102 -8.87 -13.66 -10.61
N LEU A 103 -9.68 -14.72 -10.42
CA LEU A 103 -10.68 -15.13 -11.42
C LEU A 103 -11.80 -14.11 -11.56
N PHE A 104 -12.26 -13.52 -10.47
CA PHE A 104 -13.25 -12.43 -10.48
C PHE A 104 -12.66 -11.08 -10.90
N GLY A 105 -11.35 -10.97 -11.06
CA GLY A 105 -10.66 -9.69 -11.21
C GLY A 105 -11.16 -8.84 -12.39
N PHE A 106 -11.51 -9.47 -13.52
CA PHE A 106 -12.13 -8.76 -14.65
C PHE A 106 -13.48 -8.13 -14.27
N LEU A 107 -14.32 -8.84 -13.50
CA LEU A 107 -15.61 -8.37 -13.04
C LEU A 107 -15.45 -7.28 -11.98
N ILE A 108 -14.51 -7.45 -11.04
CA ILE A 108 -14.22 -6.44 -10.01
C ILE A 108 -13.76 -5.13 -10.68
N LYS A 109 -12.94 -5.22 -11.73
CA LYS A 109 -12.53 -4.07 -12.53
C LYS A 109 -13.71 -3.41 -13.25
N ASP A 110 -14.55 -4.20 -13.93
CA ASP A 110 -15.76 -3.69 -14.61
C ASP A 110 -16.71 -3.02 -13.59
N LEU A 111 -16.90 -3.60 -12.40
CA LEU A 111 -17.67 -3.01 -11.29
C LEU A 111 -17.09 -1.67 -10.85
N TYR A 112 -15.77 -1.60 -10.66
CA TYR A 112 -15.08 -0.38 -10.27
C TYR A 112 -15.27 0.73 -11.32
N GLU A 113 -15.07 0.42 -12.60
CA GLU A 113 -15.19 1.39 -13.70
C GLU A 113 -16.63 1.90 -13.84
N GLN A 114 -17.62 1.00 -13.76
CA GLN A 114 -19.03 1.39 -13.80
C GLN A 114 -19.42 2.25 -12.59
N LEU A 115 -19.03 1.84 -11.39
CA LEU A 115 -19.33 2.59 -10.16
C LEU A 115 -18.64 3.95 -10.12
N LYS A 116 -17.44 4.08 -10.70
CA LYS A 116 -16.74 5.36 -10.83
C LYS A 116 -17.52 6.35 -11.68
N VAL A 117 -18.14 5.90 -12.78
CA VAL A 117 -18.98 6.76 -13.63
C VAL A 117 -20.21 7.24 -12.86
N GLU A 118 -20.89 6.34 -12.15
CA GLU A 118 -22.06 6.72 -11.35
C GLU A 118 -21.70 7.59 -10.14
N TYR A 119 -20.54 7.37 -9.51
CA TYR A 119 -20.04 8.19 -8.41
C TYR A 119 -19.88 9.66 -8.84
N GLU A 120 -19.27 9.92 -10.00
CA GLU A 120 -19.13 11.30 -10.48
C GLU A 120 -20.50 11.95 -10.75
N LYS A 121 -21.44 11.22 -11.36
CA LYS A 121 -22.83 11.71 -11.54
C LYS A 121 -23.49 11.99 -10.20
N PHE A 122 -23.35 11.09 -9.25
CA PHE A 122 -23.96 11.17 -7.93
C PHE A 122 -23.44 12.37 -7.14
N ARG A 123 -22.13 12.63 -7.20
CA ARG A 123 -21.51 13.82 -6.62
C ARG A 123 -22.01 15.12 -7.26
N LEU A 124 -22.09 15.17 -8.59
CA LEU A 124 -22.56 16.36 -9.30
C LEU A 124 -23.99 16.73 -8.93
N ILE A 125 -24.87 15.74 -8.74
CA ILE A 125 -26.26 15.96 -8.31
C ILE A 125 -26.34 16.52 -6.88
N HIS A 126 -25.42 16.11 -6.00
CA HIS A 126 -25.41 16.50 -4.60
C HIS A 126 -24.48 17.69 -4.28
N LEU A 127 -24.00 18.44 -5.28
CA LEU A 127 -23.17 19.64 -5.04
C LEU A 127 -23.84 20.68 -4.12
N SER A 128 -25.17 20.69 -4.05
CA SER A 128 -25.95 21.60 -3.19
C SER A 128 -26.27 21.04 -1.80
N SER A 129 -26.05 19.74 -1.56
CA SER A 129 -26.20 19.10 -0.25
C SER A 129 -24.84 18.61 0.23
N ASP A 130 -24.36 19.19 1.31
CA ASP A 130 -23.04 18.81 1.83
C ASP A 130 -23.01 17.37 2.34
N VAL A 131 -24.12 16.83 2.85
CA VAL A 131 -24.16 15.52 3.51
C VAL A 131 -25.44 14.74 3.21
N ILE A 132 -25.33 13.42 3.00
CA ILE A 132 -26.46 12.48 3.05
C ILE A 132 -26.22 11.38 4.09
N THR A 133 -27.27 10.64 4.45
CA THR A 133 -27.18 9.49 5.35
C THR A 133 -27.69 8.23 4.64
N VAL A 134 -26.95 7.14 4.79
CA VAL A 134 -27.31 5.80 4.31
C VAL A 134 -27.25 4.81 5.46
N TYR A 135 -27.96 3.70 5.32
CA TYR A 135 -28.17 2.74 6.39
C TYR A 135 -27.84 1.32 5.92
N ARG A 136 -27.32 0.48 6.81
CA ARG A 136 -27.14 -0.97 6.57
C ARG A 136 -27.52 -1.75 7.82
N ALA A 137 -28.38 -2.75 7.64
CA ALA A 137 -28.71 -3.72 8.67
C ALA A 137 -27.93 -5.01 8.44
N GLN A 138 -27.33 -5.57 9.48
CA GLN A 138 -26.69 -6.88 9.42
C GLN A 138 -26.65 -7.59 10.78
N LEU A 139 -26.36 -8.89 10.74
CA LEU A 139 -26.04 -9.68 11.92
C LEU A 139 -24.53 -9.66 12.18
N MET A 140 -24.13 -9.47 13.43
CA MET A 140 -22.72 -9.48 13.85
C MET A 140 -22.54 -10.32 15.11
N TRP A 141 -21.36 -10.93 15.26
CA TRP A 141 -20.98 -11.54 16.53
C TRP A 141 -20.78 -10.46 17.59
N ASN A 142 -21.14 -10.75 18.84
CA ASN A 142 -20.88 -9.87 19.96
C ASN A 142 -19.39 -9.52 20.10
N GLU A 143 -18.51 -10.48 19.80
CA GLU A 143 -17.05 -10.28 19.80
C GLU A 143 -16.63 -9.22 18.78
N GLU A 144 -17.14 -9.28 17.54
CA GLU A 144 -16.87 -8.28 16.50
C GLU A 144 -17.31 -6.87 16.93
N ILE A 145 -18.48 -6.76 17.56
CA ILE A 145 -18.99 -5.47 18.07
C ILE A 145 -18.05 -4.93 19.14
N GLN A 146 -17.57 -5.78 20.06
CA GLN A 146 -16.58 -5.38 21.06
C GLN A 146 -15.25 -5.02 20.43
N ASP A 147 -14.82 -5.72 19.38
CA ASP A 147 -13.61 -5.38 18.65
C ASP A 147 -13.73 -3.99 18.03
N ILE A 148 -14.82 -3.68 17.33
CA ILE A 148 -15.07 -2.33 16.79
C ILE A 148 -15.06 -1.29 17.92
N LYS A 149 -15.68 -1.59 19.05
CA LYS A 149 -15.74 -0.70 20.22
C LYS A 149 -14.38 -0.43 20.86
N ASN A 150 -13.49 -1.44 20.88
CA ASN A 150 -12.17 -1.36 21.50
C ASN A 150 -11.05 -0.91 20.54
N GLY A 151 -11.31 -0.93 19.24
CA GLY A 151 -10.33 -0.56 18.23
C GLY A 151 -10.22 0.95 18.00
N TYR A 152 -9.46 1.33 16.98
CA TYR A 152 -9.29 2.73 16.61
C TYR A 152 -10.55 3.28 15.93
N ASN A 153 -10.74 4.59 15.97
CA ASN A 153 -11.90 5.27 15.35
C ASN A 153 -11.95 5.19 13.81
N LYS A 154 -11.12 4.37 13.15
CA LYS A 154 -11.08 4.23 11.70
C LYS A 154 -11.36 2.80 11.28
N ILE A 155 -12.18 2.67 10.25
CA ILE A 155 -12.77 1.44 9.79
C ILE A 155 -12.60 1.35 8.29
N VAL A 156 -12.05 0.25 7.78
CA VAL A 156 -11.88 0.03 6.34
C VAL A 156 -12.87 -1.03 5.87
N ASN A 157 -13.60 -0.73 4.79
CA ASN A 157 -14.48 -1.66 4.11
C ASN A 157 -13.66 -2.62 3.23
N TRP A 158 -13.72 -3.91 3.52
CA TRP A 158 -12.97 -4.95 2.78
C TRP A 158 -13.83 -5.80 1.87
N CYS A 159 -15.10 -5.44 1.66
CA CYS A 159 -15.98 -6.06 0.67
C CYS A 159 -16.68 -5.00 -0.17
N LEU A 160 -17.57 -5.42 -1.07
CA LEU A 160 -18.53 -4.51 -1.67
C LEU A 160 -19.62 -4.26 -0.62
N PHE A 161 -19.82 -3.00 -0.26
CA PHE A 161 -20.62 -2.65 0.91
C PHE A 161 -21.89 -1.95 0.47
N SER A 162 -22.97 -2.73 0.45
CA SER A 162 -24.30 -2.31 0.01
C SER A 162 -25.05 -1.63 1.16
N THR A 163 -25.67 -0.49 0.89
CA THR A 163 -26.42 0.29 1.87
C THR A 163 -27.69 0.81 1.23
N THR A 164 -28.66 1.27 2.01
CA THR A 164 -29.90 1.87 1.51
C THR A 164 -30.07 3.29 2.03
N ARG A 165 -30.64 4.17 1.20
CA ARG A 165 -31.11 5.49 1.65
C ARG A 165 -32.42 5.42 2.45
N ASN A 166 -33.11 4.29 2.39
CA ASN A 166 -34.40 4.10 3.05
C ASN A 166 -34.22 3.36 4.39
N ARG A 167 -34.28 4.11 5.49
CA ARG A 167 -34.18 3.56 6.85
C ARG A 167 -35.22 2.47 7.12
N ASP A 168 -36.44 2.63 6.60
CA ASP A 168 -37.54 1.69 6.87
C ASP A 168 -37.29 0.29 6.26
N LEU A 169 -36.52 0.21 5.17
CA LEU A 169 -36.09 -1.08 4.61
C LEU A 169 -35.19 -1.85 5.59
N THR A 170 -34.37 -1.15 6.39
CA THR A 170 -33.50 -1.81 7.36
C THR A 170 -34.28 -2.53 8.46
N ASP A 171 -35.43 -1.99 8.86
CA ASP A 171 -36.32 -2.65 9.82
C ASP A 171 -36.93 -3.93 9.24
N ILE A 172 -37.26 -3.93 7.93
CA ILE A 172 -37.76 -5.13 7.25
C ILE A 172 -36.70 -6.23 7.23
N TYR A 173 -35.44 -5.91 6.92
CA TYR A 173 -34.36 -6.90 6.93
C TYR A 173 -34.10 -7.44 8.33
N LEU A 174 -34.01 -6.59 9.36
CA LEU A 174 -33.73 -7.03 10.73
C LEU A 174 -34.84 -7.92 11.30
N ASN A 175 -36.10 -7.67 10.92
CA ASN A 175 -37.23 -8.49 11.36
C ASN A 175 -37.27 -9.89 10.71
N GLN A 176 -36.48 -10.14 9.66
CA GLN A 176 -36.38 -11.47 9.04
C GLN A 176 -35.48 -12.44 9.82
N PHE A 177 -34.66 -11.96 10.76
CA PHE A 177 -33.77 -12.81 11.54
C PHE A 177 -34.53 -13.44 12.72
N VAL A 178 -35.11 -14.63 12.48
CA VAL A 178 -36.07 -15.30 13.38
C VAL A 178 -35.43 -15.89 14.66
N GLN A 179 -34.10 -16.03 14.74
CA GLN A 179 -33.41 -16.62 15.89
C GLN A 179 -32.10 -15.90 16.21
N LEU A 180 -32.18 -14.82 16.98
CA LEU A 180 -31.01 -14.29 17.67
C LEU A 180 -30.61 -15.30 18.75
N THR A 181 -29.36 -15.75 18.71
CA THR A 181 -28.73 -16.47 19.83
C THR A 181 -27.84 -15.48 20.57
N ASP A 182 -27.58 -15.68 21.87
CA ASP A 182 -26.75 -14.77 22.67
C ASP A 182 -25.45 -14.28 21.97
N PRO A 183 -24.72 -15.07 21.17
CA PRO A 183 -23.51 -14.59 20.51
C PRO A 183 -23.75 -13.73 19.25
N ILE A 184 -24.94 -13.73 18.64
CA ILE A 184 -25.25 -13.00 17.38
C ILE A 184 -26.26 -11.89 17.65
N GLN A 185 -25.95 -10.66 17.23
CA GLN A 185 -26.79 -9.49 17.47
C GLN A 185 -27.20 -8.78 16.18
N ASN A 186 -28.35 -8.10 16.25
CA ASN A 186 -28.79 -7.15 15.24
C ASN A 186 -27.95 -5.86 15.34
N VAL A 187 -27.42 -5.41 14.21
CA VAL A 187 -26.65 -4.16 14.10
C VAL A 187 -27.24 -3.29 12.98
N LEU A 188 -27.36 -2.00 13.27
CA LEU A 188 -27.67 -0.96 12.29
C LEU A 188 -26.47 -0.01 12.19
N PHE A 189 -25.91 0.06 10.98
CA PHE A 189 -24.98 1.11 10.60
C PHE A 189 -25.76 2.32 10.08
N GLU A 190 -25.43 3.49 10.62
CA GLU A 190 -25.86 4.80 10.10
C GLU A 190 -24.63 5.56 9.62
N ILE A 191 -24.57 5.86 8.32
CA ILE A 191 -23.35 6.34 7.68
C ILE A 191 -23.61 7.68 7.02
N LYS A 192 -22.88 8.70 7.49
CA LYS A 192 -22.90 10.04 6.90
C LYS A 192 -21.87 10.14 5.77
N ILE A 193 -22.32 10.64 4.63
CA ILE A 193 -21.50 10.81 3.44
C ILE A 193 -21.39 12.31 3.18
N ASP A 194 -20.19 12.87 3.35
CA ASP A 194 -19.87 14.25 2.99
C ASP A 194 -19.29 14.28 1.57
N PHE A 195 -19.98 14.92 0.63
CA PHE A 195 -19.60 14.96 -0.79
C PHE A 195 -18.36 15.81 -1.09
N ARG A 196 -17.92 16.61 -0.11
CA ARG A 196 -16.68 17.41 -0.19
C ARG A 196 -15.44 16.54 -0.03
N LYS A 197 -15.57 15.38 0.61
CA LYS A 197 -14.48 14.43 0.81
C LYS A 197 -14.28 13.55 -0.42
N THR A 198 -13.04 13.35 -0.83
CA THR A 198 -12.69 12.38 -1.88
C THR A 198 -12.57 10.98 -1.31
N SER A 199 -13.07 9.95 -2.00
CA SER A 199 -12.94 8.56 -1.55
C SER A 199 -12.90 7.57 -2.73
N TYR A 200 -12.88 6.27 -2.43
CA TYR A 200 -13.21 5.24 -3.41
C TYR A 200 -14.64 5.45 -3.93
N PRO A 201 -14.94 4.97 -5.16
CA PRO A 201 -16.25 5.21 -5.74
C PRO A 201 -17.37 4.63 -4.88
N TYR A 202 -18.43 5.40 -4.76
CA TYR A 202 -19.71 4.96 -4.22
C TYR A 202 -20.83 5.67 -4.97
N ALA A 203 -21.97 5.03 -5.16
CA ALA A 203 -23.08 5.70 -5.85
C ALA A 203 -24.40 5.07 -5.48
N ASP A 204 -25.47 5.86 -5.62
CA ASP A 204 -26.81 5.32 -5.77
C ASP A 204 -26.87 4.56 -7.09
N ILE A 205 -27.08 3.24 -7.01
CA ILE A 205 -27.08 2.32 -8.15
C ILE A 205 -28.48 1.85 -8.50
N SER A 206 -29.54 2.51 -8.02
CA SER A 206 -30.93 2.09 -8.22
C SER A 206 -31.30 1.94 -9.71
N ASN A 207 -30.67 2.72 -10.59
CA ASN A 207 -30.85 2.66 -12.05
C ASN A 207 -30.16 1.45 -12.71
N LEU A 208 -29.21 0.81 -12.04
CA LEU A 208 -28.40 -0.30 -12.55
C LEU A 208 -28.63 -1.61 -11.80
N SER A 209 -29.10 -1.54 -10.55
CA SER A 209 -29.33 -2.68 -9.67
C SER A 209 -30.43 -3.59 -10.21
N TYR A 210 -30.32 -4.89 -9.90
CA TYR A 210 -31.39 -5.85 -10.12
C TYR A 210 -32.62 -5.53 -9.24
N PHE A 211 -32.42 -4.79 -8.14
CA PHE A 211 -33.46 -4.37 -7.20
C PHE A 211 -33.58 -2.83 -7.13
N PRO A 212 -34.22 -2.18 -8.14
CA PRO A 212 -34.24 -0.72 -8.26
C PRO A 212 -34.98 0.00 -7.12
N ASN A 213 -35.81 -0.71 -6.35
CA ASN A 213 -36.62 -0.13 -5.29
C ASN A 213 -35.89 -0.02 -3.94
N GLU A 214 -34.68 -0.58 -3.83
CA GLU A 214 -33.93 -0.60 -2.56
C GLU A 214 -33.23 0.73 -2.26
N SER A 215 -33.23 1.68 -3.20
CA SER A 215 -32.47 2.95 -3.08
C SER A 215 -31.02 2.68 -2.67
N GLU A 216 -30.43 1.69 -3.34
CA GLU A 216 -29.17 1.07 -2.95
C GLU A 216 -28.00 2.02 -3.26
N VAL A 217 -27.21 2.35 -2.24
CA VAL A 217 -25.93 3.01 -2.38
C VAL A 217 -24.83 1.98 -2.15
N LEU A 218 -24.08 1.67 -3.20
CA LEU A 218 -23.00 0.70 -3.17
C LEU A 218 -21.66 1.40 -2.99
N PHE A 219 -20.87 0.96 -2.01
CA PHE A 219 -19.49 1.42 -1.81
C PHE A 219 -18.50 0.39 -2.33
N MET A 220 -17.49 0.88 -3.06
CA MET A 220 -16.37 0.06 -3.47
C MET A 220 -15.54 -0.39 -2.26
N ILE A 221 -14.91 -1.55 -2.39
CA ILE A 221 -13.86 -2.03 -1.49
C ILE A 221 -12.76 -0.97 -1.32
N GLY A 222 -12.23 -0.84 -0.10
CA GLY A 222 -11.21 0.14 0.26
C GLY A 222 -11.77 1.46 0.80
N THR A 223 -13.08 1.70 0.70
CA THR A 223 -13.73 2.86 1.32
C THR A 223 -13.48 2.85 2.83
N THR A 224 -13.05 3.99 3.36
CA THR A 224 -12.74 4.14 4.79
C THR A 224 -13.78 5.02 5.46
N PHE A 225 -14.15 4.65 6.68
CA PHE A 225 -15.08 5.37 7.53
C PHE A 225 -14.44 5.67 8.87
N HIS A 226 -14.88 6.74 9.53
CA HIS A 226 -14.55 6.98 10.93
C HIS A 226 -15.77 6.84 11.83
N LEU A 227 -15.57 6.31 13.01
CA LEU A 227 -16.59 6.23 14.05
C LEU A 227 -16.83 7.64 14.62
N THR A 228 -18.09 8.07 14.63
CA THR A 228 -18.45 9.44 15.05
C THR A 228 -18.93 9.53 16.49
N ASP A 229 -19.55 8.47 17.00
CA ASP A 229 -20.13 8.38 18.34
C ASP A 229 -19.80 7.01 18.97
N ASP A 230 -20.01 6.89 20.28
CA ASP A 230 -19.94 5.60 20.97
C ASP A 230 -20.93 4.58 20.39
N ILE A 231 -20.52 3.31 20.34
CA ILE A 231 -21.38 2.19 19.94
C ILE A 231 -22.36 1.89 21.07
N VAL A 232 -23.65 2.07 20.80
CA VAL A 232 -24.72 1.97 21.80
C VAL A 232 -25.76 0.92 21.41
N TYR A 233 -26.28 0.20 22.41
CA TYR A 233 -27.41 -0.68 22.22
C TYR A 233 -28.72 0.10 22.39
N ASN A 234 -29.58 0.06 21.38
CA ASN A 234 -30.91 0.66 21.43
C ASN A 234 -31.91 -0.38 21.97
N GLU A 235 -32.32 -0.22 23.23
CA GLU A 235 -33.27 -1.10 23.91
C GLU A 235 -34.66 -1.15 23.24
N VAL A 236 -35.09 -0.05 22.60
CA VAL A 236 -36.40 0.04 21.94
C VAL A 236 -36.39 -0.73 20.63
N GLU A 237 -35.34 -0.52 19.84
CA GLU A 237 -35.18 -1.15 18.52
C GLU A 237 -34.50 -2.52 18.58
N LYS A 238 -34.03 -2.94 19.78
CA LYS A 238 -33.32 -4.19 20.07
C LYS A 238 -32.15 -4.46 19.12
N ARG A 239 -31.31 -3.45 18.93
CA ARG A 239 -30.17 -3.48 18.02
C ARG A 239 -29.05 -2.58 18.47
N TRP A 240 -27.82 -2.93 18.11
CA TRP A 240 -26.68 -2.02 18.24
C TRP A 240 -26.71 -0.97 17.14
N LEU A 241 -26.43 0.27 17.49
CA LEU A 241 -26.29 1.39 16.57
C LEU A 241 -24.80 1.75 16.45
N ILE A 242 -24.29 1.69 15.23
CA ILE A 242 -22.92 2.10 14.90
C ILE A 242 -23.00 3.27 13.93
N LYS A 243 -22.53 4.45 14.36
CA LYS A 243 -22.56 5.67 13.55
C LYS A 243 -21.21 5.97 12.94
N LEU A 244 -21.19 6.02 11.62
CA LEU A 244 -19.99 6.23 10.83
C LEU A 244 -20.11 7.50 10.00
N GLU A 245 -18.98 8.06 9.62
CA GLU A 245 -18.89 9.09 8.60
C GLU A 245 -17.77 8.75 7.62
N LEU A 246 -18.00 9.06 6.35
CA LEU A 246 -17.03 8.84 5.29
C LEU A 246 -15.72 9.59 5.60
N GLU A 247 -14.60 8.87 5.51
CA GLU A 247 -13.27 9.45 5.65
C GLU A 247 -12.73 9.89 4.28
N GLU A 248 -12.00 11.00 4.27
CA GLU A 248 -11.32 11.48 3.06
C GLU A 248 -10.09 10.60 2.76
N ASP A 249 -10.06 10.00 1.57
CA ASP A 249 -8.91 9.27 1.06
C ASP A 249 -7.97 10.19 0.27
N ARG A 250 -6.84 10.53 0.89
CA ARG A 250 -5.81 11.40 0.30
C ARG A 250 -4.96 10.70 -0.77
N ARG A 251 -5.02 9.37 -0.91
CA ARG A 251 -4.25 8.64 -1.94
C ARG A 251 -4.72 9.00 -3.35
N LYS A 252 -6.03 9.23 -3.52
CA LYS A 252 -6.59 9.65 -4.81
C LYS A 252 -6.14 11.04 -5.26
N ILE A 253 -5.79 11.93 -4.33
CA ILE A 253 -5.20 13.24 -4.65
C ILE A 253 -3.82 13.04 -5.29
N ILE A 254 -3.05 12.04 -4.82
CA ILE A 254 -1.72 11.72 -5.33
C ILE A 254 -1.80 10.92 -6.64
N GLU A 255 -2.70 9.94 -6.74
CA GLU A 255 -2.87 9.11 -7.94
C GLU A 255 -3.42 9.89 -9.13
N ASN A 256 -4.37 10.81 -8.93
CA ASN A 256 -4.86 11.69 -10.01
C ASN A 256 -3.75 12.60 -10.58
N ASN A 257 -2.70 12.89 -9.79
CA ASN A 257 -1.55 13.69 -10.21
C ASN A 257 -0.39 12.86 -10.80
N SER A 258 -0.41 11.53 -10.68
CA SER A 258 0.71 10.65 -11.05
C SER A 258 0.32 9.48 -11.95
N LEU A 259 -0.96 9.35 -12.32
CA LEU A 259 -1.39 8.50 -13.41
C LEU A 259 -1.00 9.17 -14.74
N PRO A 260 -0.18 8.55 -15.60
CA PRO A 260 -0.23 8.90 -17.00
C PRO A 260 -1.67 8.63 -17.46
N ASN A 261 -2.30 9.63 -18.08
CA ASN A 261 -3.58 9.48 -18.76
C ASN A 261 -3.61 8.12 -19.46
N SER A 262 -4.70 7.38 -19.29
CA SER A 262 -5.00 6.08 -19.89
C SER A 262 -5.08 6.10 -21.44
N ASN A 263 -4.38 7.04 -22.08
CA ASN A 263 -4.32 7.26 -23.52
C ASN A 263 -2.95 6.90 -24.13
N ASN A 264 -2.03 6.30 -23.39
CA ASN A 264 -0.84 5.68 -23.99
C ASN A 264 -1.06 4.18 -24.07
N ASN A 265 -0.74 3.57 -25.23
CA ASN A 265 -0.65 2.13 -25.45
C ASN A 265 0.37 1.49 -24.50
N VAL A 266 0.03 1.35 -23.21
CA VAL A 266 0.86 0.63 -22.25
C VAL A 266 0.66 -0.85 -22.52
N SER A 267 1.73 -1.50 -22.96
CA SER A 267 1.82 -2.95 -23.14
C SER A 267 1.44 -3.73 -21.89
N ILE A 268 0.95 -4.95 -22.10
CA ILE A 268 0.69 -5.92 -21.03
C ILE A 268 1.93 -6.11 -20.15
N ARG A 269 3.13 -6.12 -20.74
CA ARG A 269 4.39 -6.27 -19.99
C ARG A 269 4.65 -5.13 -19.03
N SER A 270 4.55 -3.89 -19.50
CA SER A 270 4.69 -2.69 -18.66
C SER A 270 3.69 -2.70 -17.49
N CYS A 271 2.43 -3.07 -17.76
CA CYS A 271 1.41 -3.17 -16.73
C CYS A 271 1.76 -4.23 -15.67
N LEU A 272 2.12 -5.44 -16.12
CA LEU A 272 2.50 -6.54 -15.24
C LEU A 272 3.74 -6.23 -14.42
N LYS A 273 4.77 -5.63 -15.04
CA LYS A 273 5.99 -5.24 -14.33
C LYS A 273 5.67 -4.27 -13.19
N ARG A 274 4.81 -3.27 -13.45
CA ARG A 274 4.37 -2.30 -12.43
C ARG A 274 3.60 -2.96 -11.29
N VAL A 275 2.68 -3.89 -11.61
CA VAL A 275 1.93 -4.66 -10.59
C VAL A 275 2.90 -5.42 -9.70
N VAL A 276 3.78 -6.24 -10.30
CA VAL A 276 4.71 -7.07 -9.55
C VAL A 276 5.65 -6.22 -8.71
N ARG A 277 6.31 -5.20 -9.27
CA ARG A 277 7.25 -4.34 -8.50
C ARG A 277 6.59 -3.65 -7.31
N THR A 278 5.33 -3.22 -7.44
CA THR A 278 4.62 -2.64 -6.28
C THR A 278 4.40 -3.68 -5.19
N LEU A 279 4.05 -4.92 -5.56
CA LEU A 279 3.90 -6.01 -4.61
C LEU A 279 5.25 -6.35 -3.95
N LEU A 280 6.36 -6.32 -4.70
CA LEU A 280 7.72 -6.50 -4.15
C LEU A 280 8.03 -5.50 -3.04
N GLN A 281 7.65 -4.22 -3.21
CA GLN A 281 7.90 -3.18 -2.19
C GLN A 281 7.17 -3.45 -0.86
N ARG A 282 6.16 -4.33 -0.85
CA ARG A 282 5.38 -4.69 0.34
C ARG A 282 5.63 -6.13 0.80
N ILE A 283 6.61 -6.79 0.21
CA ILE A 283 6.82 -8.21 0.44
C ILE A 283 7.12 -8.55 1.91
N ALA A 284 7.81 -7.65 2.63
CA ALA A 284 8.18 -7.85 4.03
C ALA A 284 6.98 -8.03 4.97
N VAL A 285 5.78 -7.58 4.55
CA VAL A 285 4.54 -7.71 5.32
C VAL A 285 3.57 -8.75 4.74
N MET A 286 3.97 -9.47 3.69
CA MET A 286 3.16 -10.52 3.04
C MET A 286 3.53 -11.90 3.59
N SER A 287 2.55 -12.82 3.64
CA SER A 287 2.86 -14.22 3.93
C SER A 287 3.53 -14.87 2.72
N THR A 288 4.31 -15.93 2.97
CA THR A 288 4.98 -16.62 1.88
C THR A 288 3.98 -17.32 0.95
N ASP A 289 2.89 -17.87 1.51
CA ASP A 289 1.85 -18.55 0.74
C ASP A 289 1.09 -17.57 -0.17
N ASP A 290 0.79 -16.37 0.32
CA ASP A 290 0.15 -15.32 -0.50
C ASP A 290 1.01 -14.94 -1.71
N ILE A 291 2.33 -14.83 -1.52
CA ILE A 291 3.26 -14.54 -2.61
C ILE A 291 3.23 -15.66 -3.65
N TYR A 292 3.30 -16.93 -3.23
CA TYR A 292 3.24 -18.05 -4.17
C TYR A 292 1.94 -18.06 -4.96
N ILE A 293 0.79 -17.89 -4.28
CA ILE A 293 -0.52 -17.86 -4.94
C ILE A 293 -0.59 -16.70 -5.94
N ILE A 294 -0.11 -15.50 -5.57
CA ILE A 294 -0.10 -14.35 -6.48
C ILE A 294 0.73 -14.64 -7.73
N PHE A 295 1.96 -15.12 -7.59
CA PHE A 295 2.83 -15.39 -8.75
C PHE A 295 2.30 -16.56 -9.60
N GLU A 296 1.73 -17.59 -8.97
CA GLU A 296 1.05 -18.69 -9.66
C GLU A 296 -0.12 -18.16 -10.51
N LYS A 297 -1.03 -17.39 -9.90
CA LYS A 297 -2.22 -16.87 -10.59
C LYS A 297 -1.87 -15.88 -11.69
N ILE A 298 -0.89 -15.02 -11.49
CA ILE A 298 -0.40 -14.14 -12.57
C ILE A 298 0.20 -14.99 -13.71
N SER A 299 0.95 -16.05 -13.40
CA SER A 299 1.55 -16.93 -14.43
C SER A 299 0.50 -17.73 -15.21
N GLU A 300 -0.58 -18.15 -14.55
CA GLU A 300 -1.73 -18.80 -15.22
C GLU A 300 -2.43 -17.85 -16.18
N LEU A 301 -2.64 -16.60 -15.77
CA LEU A 301 -3.31 -15.58 -16.59
C LEU A 301 -2.43 -15.09 -17.75
N PHE A 302 -1.12 -15.08 -17.57
CA PHE A 302 -0.16 -14.52 -18.53
C PHE A 302 0.95 -15.53 -18.87
N PRO A 303 0.63 -16.67 -19.52
CA PRO A 303 1.58 -17.77 -19.74
C PRO A 303 2.79 -17.37 -20.59
N THR A 304 2.66 -16.35 -21.45
CA THR A 304 3.78 -15.81 -22.26
C THR A 304 4.78 -15.03 -21.41
N GLU A 305 4.33 -14.44 -20.31
CA GLU A 305 5.12 -13.57 -19.44
C GLU A 305 5.70 -14.31 -18.23
N THR A 306 5.24 -15.55 -17.97
CA THR A 306 5.61 -16.38 -16.81
C THR A 306 7.11 -16.44 -16.53
N LYS A 307 7.95 -16.56 -17.56
CA LYS A 307 9.40 -16.73 -17.36
C LYS A 307 10.04 -15.52 -16.68
N TRP A 308 9.84 -14.31 -17.21
CA TRP A 308 10.44 -13.12 -16.61
C TRP A 308 9.70 -12.69 -15.34
N LEU A 309 8.39 -12.97 -15.23
CA LEU A 309 7.65 -12.79 -13.99
C LEU A 309 8.25 -13.63 -12.85
N PHE A 310 8.63 -14.88 -13.13
CA PHE A 310 9.33 -15.73 -12.17
C PHE A 310 10.74 -15.20 -11.85
N ALA A 311 11.44 -14.60 -12.81
CA ALA A 311 12.73 -13.96 -12.57
C ALA A 311 12.60 -12.76 -11.62
N ILE A 312 11.55 -11.94 -11.77
CA ILE A 312 11.23 -10.87 -10.80
C ILE A 312 10.87 -11.48 -9.43
N GLY A 313 9.98 -12.48 -9.41
CA GLY A 313 9.55 -13.16 -8.18
C GLY A 313 10.68 -13.90 -7.45
N SER A 314 11.81 -14.16 -8.10
CA SER A 314 12.97 -14.78 -7.47
C SER A 314 13.55 -13.89 -6.35
N HIS A 315 13.45 -12.56 -6.47
CA HIS A 315 13.83 -11.65 -5.40
C HIS A 315 12.96 -11.86 -4.16
N CYS A 316 11.65 -12.09 -4.35
CA CYS A 316 10.75 -12.41 -3.26
C CYS A 316 11.17 -13.67 -2.51
N VAL A 317 11.29 -14.76 -3.28
CA VAL A 317 11.53 -16.08 -2.71
C VAL A 317 12.87 -16.08 -1.97
N ALA A 318 13.89 -15.42 -2.52
CA ALA A 318 15.20 -15.31 -1.89
C ALA A 318 15.13 -14.58 -0.53
N ASN A 319 14.43 -13.44 -0.44
CA ASN A 319 14.31 -12.70 0.82
C ASN A 319 13.57 -13.51 1.90
N HIS A 320 12.53 -14.27 1.55
CA HIS A 320 11.79 -15.10 2.53
C HIS A 320 12.51 -16.38 2.98
N ILE A 321 13.61 -16.78 2.34
CA ILE A 321 14.40 -17.94 2.79
C ILE A 321 15.01 -17.71 4.19
N ASP A 322 15.09 -16.46 4.68
CA ASP A 322 15.57 -16.15 6.04
C ASP A 322 14.78 -16.87 7.14
N HIS A 323 13.47 -17.07 6.91
CA HIS A 323 12.56 -17.53 7.96
C HIS A 323 12.25 -19.03 7.91
N ARG A 324 12.56 -19.73 6.81
CA ARG A 324 12.04 -21.10 6.55
C ARG A 324 13.04 -22.23 6.71
N TYR A 325 14.34 -21.96 6.70
CA TYR A 325 15.37 -23.00 6.73
C TYR A 325 16.32 -22.77 7.90
N GLY A 326 16.87 -23.84 8.47
CA GLY A 326 17.91 -23.78 9.52
C GLY A 326 19.22 -23.14 9.03
N ASN A 327 20.33 -23.37 9.76
CA ASN A 327 21.69 -22.85 9.53
C ASN A 327 21.84 -21.78 8.41
N ALA A 328 22.11 -20.54 8.81
CA ALA A 328 22.28 -19.38 7.93
C ALA A 328 23.16 -19.63 6.68
N TYR A 329 24.18 -20.49 6.75
CA TYR A 329 24.96 -20.84 5.56
C TYR A 329 24.13 -21.47 4.43
N VAL A 330 23.20 -22.36 4.77
CA VAL A 330 22.29 -23.02 3.82
C VAL A 330 21.34 -21.99 3.22
N GLN A 331 20.83 -21.07 4.03
CA GLN A 331 19.94 -20.00 3.58
C GLN A 331 20.59 -19.12 2.50
N PHE A 332 21.79 -18.59 2.76
CA PHE A 332 22.51 -17.77 1.79
C PHE A 332 22.89 -18.55 0.53
N SER A 333 23.28 -19.82 0.67
CA SER A 333 23.59 -20.68 -0.48
C SER A 333 22.37 -20.87 -1.39
N SER A 334 21.18 -21.09 -0.80
CA SER A 334 19.93 -21.18 -1.53
C SER A 334 19.53 -19.85 -2.19
N ARG A 335 19.73 -18.71 -1.50
CA ARG A 335 19.52 -17.37 -2.09
C ARG A 335 20.39 -17.15 -3.32
N LEU A 336 21.69 -17.43 -3.21
CA LEU A 336 22.63 -17.32 -4.32
C LEU A 336 22.21 -18.17 -5.51
N ALA A 337 21.73 -19.41 -5.28
CA ALA A 337 21.24 -20.25 -6.37
C ALA A 337 20.02 -19.66 -7.08
N ILE A 338 19.06 -19.13 -6.33
CA ILE A 338 17.85 -18.49 -6.88
C ILE A 338 18.22 -17.23 -7.68
N TYR A 339 19.08 -16.37 -7.12
CA TYR A 339 19.54 -15.16 -7.80
C TYR A 339 20.29 -15.47 -9.09
N ASN A 340 21.18 -16.47 -9.09
CA ASN A 340 21.89 -16.87 -10.30
C ASN A 340 20.93 -17.41 -11.38
N ASN A 341 19.90 -18.19 -10.99
CA ASN A 341 18.88 -18.66 -11.93
C ASN A 341 18.08 -17.49 -12.52
N ALA A 342 17.72 -16.50 -11.71
CA ALA A 342 17.02 -15.30 -12.16
C ALA A 342 17.87 -14.50 -13.17
N LEU A 343 19.18 -14.34 -12.93
CA LEU A 343 20.09 -13.68 -13.87
C LEU A 343 20.15 -14.39 -15.23
N VAL A 344 20.16 -15.73 -15.24
CA VAL A 344 20.14 -16.52 -16.49
C VAL A 344 18.85 -16.26 -17.28
N ILE A 345 17.72 -16.09 -16.61
CA ILE A 345 16.46 -15.74 -17.27
C ILE A 345 16.54 -14.31 -17.79
N TRP A 346 16.94 -13.34 -16.97
CA TRP A 346 17.03 -11.94 -17.38
C TRP A 346 17.94 -11.70 -18.57
N GLN A 347 19.02 -12.47 -18.69
CA GLN A 347 19.92 -12.42 -19.84
C GLN A 347 19.21 -12.74 -21.17
N GLN A 348 18.14 -13.54 -21.15
CA GLN A 348 17.33 -13.85 -22.34
C GLN A 348 16.43 -12.68 -22.78
N TYR A 349 16.21 -11.71 -21.89
CA TYR A 349 15.36 -10.54 -22.12
C TYR A 349 16.17 -9.24 -22.21
N ILE A 350 17.50 -9.31 -22.37
CA ILE A 350 18.37 -8.13 -22.31
C ILE A 350 18.06 -7.06 -23.38
N ASP A 351 17.55 -7.50 -24.53
CA ASP A 351 17.15 -6.63 -25.66
C ASP A 351 15.70 -6.11 -25.51
N ASP A 352 14.98 -6.57 -24.49
CA ASP A 352 13.61 -6.13 -24.19
C ASP A 352 13.64 -4.78 -23.44
N ILE A 353 13.59 -3.71 -24.21
CA ILE A 353 13.65 -2.33 -23.71
C ILE A 353 12.53 -1.99 -22.73
N GLU A 354 11.37 -2.64 -22.87
CA GLU A 354 10.19 -2.40 -22.06
C GLU A 354 10.32 -3.05 -20.68
N LEU A 355 10.89 -4.25 -20.63
CA LEU A 355 11.16 -4.92 -19.37
C LEU A 355 12.29 -4.27 -18.60
N ASN A 356 13.14 -3.41 -19.20
CA ASN A 356 14.26 -2.74 -18.52
C ASN A 356 15.01 -3.67 -17.55
N CYS A 357 15.45 -4.82 -18.06
CA CYS A 357 16.00 -5.93 -17.27
C CYS A 357 17.22 -5.51 -16.44
N TYR A 358 17.93 -4.46 -16.87
CA TYR A 358 19.06 -3.89 -16.14
C TYR A 358 18.69 -3.45 -14.72
N LEU A 359 17.49 -2.94 -14.49
CA LEU A 359 17.06 -2.56 -13.15
C LEU A 359 17.05 -3.79 -12.23
N ASP A 360 16.35 -4.84 -12.65
CA ASP A 360 16.17 -6.06 -11.86
C ASP A 360 17.47 -6.87 -11.73
N MET A 361 18.33 -6.87 -12.76
CA MET A 361 19.68 -7.43 -12.70
C MET A 361 20.58 -6.67 -11.73
N GLY A 362 20.46 -5.33 -11.68
CA GLY A 362 21.15 -4.48 -10.71
C GLY A 362 20.75 -4.83 -9.27
N ASP A 363 19.44 -4.91 -9.01
CA ASP A 363 18.87 -5.30 -7.71
C ASP A 363 19.38 -6.69 -7.28
N ILE A 364 19.38 -7.67 -8.20
CA ILE A 364 19.88 -9.03 -7.92
C ILE A 364 21.38 -9.03 -7.63
N HIS A 365 22.20 -8.33 -8.40
CA HIS A 365 23.63 -8.26 -8.17
C HIS A 365 23.98 -7.58 -6.85
N MET A 366 23.24 -6.55 -6.46
CA MET A 366 23.39 -5.91 -5.14
C MET A 366 23.14 -6.91 -4.01
N GLU A 367 22.08 -7.71 -4.10
CA GLU A 367 21.74 -8.71 -3.09
C GLU A 367 22.75 -9.88 -3.06
N ILE A 368 23.25 -10.33 -4.21
CA ILE A 368 24.37 -11.28 -4.25
C ILE A 368 25.61 -10.69 -3.56
N GLY A 369 25.92 -9.42 -3.82
CA GLY A 369 27.02 -8.71 -3.16
C GLY A 369 26.88 -8.72 -1.64
N ARG A 370 25.69 -8.39 -1.13
CA ARG A 370 25.35 -8.45 0.31
C ARG A 370 25.48 -9.86 0.90
N CYS A 371 25.11 -10.90 0.14
CA CYS A 371 25.32 -12.29 0.58
C CYS A 371 26.81 -12.59 0.80
N TYR A 372 27.69 -12.10 -0.07
CA TYR A 372 29.13 -12.33 0.05
C TYR A 372 29.82 -11.49 1.13
N THR A 373 29.32 -10.29 1.45
CA THR A 373 29.84 -9.48 2.58
C THR A 373 29.44 -10.05 3.94
N HIS A 374 28.40 -10.88 3.99
CA HIS A 374 27.92 -11.49 5.22
C HIS A 374 29.04 -12.25 5.97
N PHE A 375 28.97 -12.23 7.31
CA PHE A 375 30.04 -12.73 8.19
C PHE A 375 30.40 -14.20 8.01
N LEU A 376 29.51 -14.98 7.38
CA LEU A 376 29.70 -16.40 7.06
C LEU A 376 30.57 -16.63 5.82
N PHE A 377 30.50 -15.75 4.82
CA PHE A 377 31.31 -15.88 3.60
C PHE A 377 32.57 -15.02 3.66
N ARG A 378 32.43 -13.74 4.05
CA ARG A 378 33.51 -12.74 4.07
C ARG A 378 34.32 -12.71 2.76
N ASP A 379 33.68 -12.99 1.64
CA ASP A 379 34.32 -13.02 0.32
C ASP A 379 34.16 -11.65 -0.35
N TYR A 380 34.85 -10.65 0.21
CA TYR A 380 34.74 -9.26 -0.23
C TYR A 380 35.14 -9.07 -1.69
N LYS A 381 36.02 -9.93 -2.22
CA LYS A 381 36.41 -9.89 -3.64
C LYS A 381 35.23 -10.25 -4.54
N LYS A 382 34.46 -11.29 -4.21
CA LYS A 382 33.23 -11.61 -4.94
C LYS A 382 32.14 -10.57 -4.74
N ALA A 383 32.00 -10.05 -3.51
CA ALA A 383 31.07 -8.98 -3.24
C ALA A 383 31.36 -7.76 -4.14
N GLU A 384 32.63 -7.36 -4.26
CA GLU A 384 33.05 -6.23 -5.09
C GLU A 384 32.72 -6.43 -6.58
N ILE A 385 32.94 -7.64 -7.12
CA ILE A 385 32.56 -7.97 -8.51
C ILE A 385 31.07 -7.72 -8.72
N HIS A 386 30.22 -8.23 -7.82
CA HIS A 386 28.77 -8.08 -7.94
C HIS A 386 28.30 -6.64 -7.70
N PHE A 387 28.93 -5.89 -6.79
CA PHE A 387 28.63 -4.47 -6.64
C PHE A 387 29.00 -3.66 -7.88
N ASN A 388 30.10 -3.97 -8.56
CA ASN A 388 30.46 -3.31 -9.82
C ASN A 388 29.46 -3.66 -10.92
N LEU A 389 29.05 -4.93 -11.05
CA LEU A 389 28.00 -5.33 -11.98
C LEU A 389 26.67 -4.64 -11.68
N ALA A 390 26.31 -4.48 -10.41
CA ALA A 390 25.10 -3.75 -10.01
C ALA A 390 25.16 -2.28 -10.46
N LEU A 391 26.29 -1.59 -10.22
CA LEU A 391 26.48 -0.21 -10.66
C LEU A 391 26.39 -0.06 -12.19
N GLU A 392 26.99 -0.97 -12.96
CA GLU A 392 26.91 -0.97 -14.42
C GLU A 392 25.45 -1.15 -14.90
N ASN A 393 24.73 -2.09 -14.30
CA ASN A 393 23.32 -2.34 -14.59
C ASN A 393 22.45 -1.12 -14.24
N TYR A 394 22.65 -0.50 -13.09
CA TYR A 394 21.93 0.71 -12.71
C TYR A 394 22.18 1.89 -13.65
N GLU A 395 23.42 2.06 -14.14
CA GLU A 395 23.72 3.09 -15.14
C GLU A 395 22.95 2.85 -16.45
N LEU A 396 22.84 1.59 -16.89
CA LEU A 396 22.06 1.22 -18.06
C LEU A 396 20.56 1.38 -17.82
N ALA A 397 20.06 1.00 -16.65
CA ALA A 397 18.66 1.14 -16.27
C ALA A 397 18.21 2.61 -16.28
N GLN A 398 19.05 3.54 -15.81
CA GLN A 398 18.76 4.98 -15.82
C GLN A 398 18.69 5.59 -17.23
N LYS A 399 19.32 4.96 -18.23
CA LYS A 399 19.24 5.38 -19.64
C LYS A 399 17.94 4.92 -20.31
N SER A 400 17.19 4.00 -19.71
CA SER A 400 15.92 3.53 -20.26
C SER A 400 14.85 4.63 -20.20
N VAL A 401 14.05 4.73 -21.26
CA VAL A 401 12.87 5.61 -21.29
C VAL A 401 11.68 5.06 -20.49
N PHE A 402 11.73 3.77 -20.13
CA PHE A 402 10.68 3.07 -19.39
C PHE A 402 10.88 3.09 -17.86
N ILE A 403 11.95 3.71 -17.36
CA ILE A 403 12.20 3.79 -15.91
C ILE A 403 11.39 4.93 -15.26
N GLY A 404 10.51 4.56 -14.33
CA GLY A 404 9.66 5.48 -13.59
C GLY A 404 10.40 6.31 -12.53
N ASN A 405 9.78 7.38 -12.03
CA ASN A 405 10.39 8.24 -10.99
C ASN A 405 10.68 7.50 -9.68
N ASN A 406 9.80 6.58 -9.28
CA ASN A 406 10.01 5.75 -8.09
C ASN A 406 11.18 4.78 -8.31
N GLU A 407 11.23 4.12 -9.47
CA GLU A 407 12.34 3.22 -9.81
C GLU A 407 13.68 3.96 -9.88
N LYS A 408 13.71 5.20 -10.38
CA LYS A 408 14.92 6.05 -10.32
C LYS A 408 15.34 6.33 -8.88
N THR A 409 14.39 6.54 -7.98
CA THR A 409 14.63 6.76 -6.55
C THR A 409 15.27 5.51 -5.94
N ASP A 410 14.67 4.34 -6.19
CA ASP A 410 15.20 3.04 -5.76
C ASP A 410 16.64 2.82 -6.26
N VAL A 411 16.91 3.13 -7.54
CA VAL A 411 18.27 3.02 -8.10
C VAL A 411 19.26 3.92 -7.38
N TYR A 412 18.91 5.19 -7.12
CA TYR A 412 19.81 6.08 -6.41
C TYR A 412 20.13 5.55 -5.02
N GLU A 413 19.13 5.10 -4.28
CA GLU A 413 19.29 4.51 -2.94
C GLU A 413 20.20 3.29 -2.97
N ASN A 414 19.98 2.37 -3.92
CA ASN A 414 20.80 1.19 -4.10
C ASN A 414 22.26 1.52 -4.47
N VAL A 415 22.48 2.50 -5.35
CA VAL A 415 23.83 2.96 -5.72
C VAL A 415 24.53 3.60 -4.52
N ILE A 416 23.83 4.41 -3.74
CA ILE A 416 24.32 5.03 -2.51
C ILE A 416 24.73 3.95 -1.50
N ASP A 417 23.88 2.95 -1.28
CA ASP A 417 24.15 1.83 -0.38
C ASP A 417 25.40 1.05 -0.79
N ILE A 418 25.58 0.78 -2.08
CA ILE A 418 26.79 0.12 -2.58
C ILE A 418 28.05 0.90 -2.21
N TYR A 419 28.04 2.22 -2.41
CA TYR A 419 29.19 3.05 -2.05
C TYR A 419 29.41 3.11 -0.53
N GLN A 420 28.35 3.16 0.27
CA GLN A 420 28.45 3.11 1.72
C GLN A 420 29.11 1.79 2.18
N ILE A 421 28.64 0.64 1.68
CA ILE A 421 29.21 -0.68 1.97
C ILE A 421 30.69 -0.73 1.61
N LYS A 422 31.08 -0.18 0.44
CA LYS A 422 32.50 -0.10 0.04
C LYS A 422 33.32 0.72 1.03
N THR A 423 32.81 1.87 1.48
CA THR A 423 33.52 2.72 2.46
C THR A 423 33.64 2.06 3.84
N ASP A 424 32.62 1.32 4.29
CA ASP A 424 32.61 0.62 5.57
C ASP A 424 33.58 -0.57 5.57
N HIS A 425 33.76 -1.22 4.42
CA HIS A 425 34.77 -2.27 4.22
C HIS A 425 36.16 -1.73 3.87
N GLY A 426 36.39 -0.42 4.03
CA GLY A 426 37.72 0.19 4.01
C GLY A 426 38.14 0.78 2.68
N ASP A 427 37.33 0.70 1.62
CA ASP A 427 37.56 1.46 0.38
C ASP A 427 37.17 2.93 0.58
N LYS A 428 38.09 3.69 1.17
CA LYS A 428 38.00 5.15 1.32
C LYS A 428 38.78 5.86 0.21
N SER A 429 38.89 5.25 -0.97
CA SER A 429 39.56 5.89 -2.10
C SER A 429 38.83 7.17 -2.51
N SER A 430 39.60 8.17 -3.00
CA SER A 430 39.03 9.45 -3.47
C SER A 430 37.91 9.20 -4.49
N LYS A 431 38.10 8.23 -5.39
CA LYS A 431 37.14 7.87 -6.42
C LYS A 431 35.82 7.34 -5.85
N THR A 432 35.87 6.47 -4.83
CA THR A 432 34.66 5.90 -4.19
C THR A 432 33.87 6.99 -3.47
N LEU A 433 34.54 7.88 -2.74
CA LEU A 433 33.90 9.01 -2.06
C LEU A 433 33.34 10.04 -3.06
N GLU A 434 34.05 10.34 -4.15
CA GLU A 434 33.57 11.23 -5.21
C GLU A 434 32.30 10.68 -5.88
N MET A 435 32.24 9.38 -6.16
CA MET A 435 31.05 8.76 -6.74
C MET A 435 29.89 8.71 -5.75
N ALA A 436 30.15 8.47 -4.46
CA ALA A 436 29.13 8.53 -3.42
C ALA A 436 28.48 9.93 -3.37
N ILE A 437 29.32 10.99 -3.35
CA ILE A 437 28.86 12.39 -3.37
C ILE A 437 28.03 12.66 -4.63
N LYS A 438 28.56 12.31 -5.81
CA LYS A 438 27.89 12.56 -7.09
C LYS A 438 26.49 11.92 -7.14
N ASN A 439 26.37 10.66 -6.73
CA ASN A 439 25.07 9.97 -6.75
C ASN A 439 24.10 10.55 -5.73
N ARG A 440 24.58 10.91 -4.53
CA ARG A 440 23.74 11.55 -3.51
C ARG A 440 23.26 12.94 -3.95
N GLN A 441 24.09 13.72 -4.66
CA GLN A 441 23.66 14.98 -5.28
C GLN A 441 22.56 14.76 -6.31
N SER A 442 22.76 13.82 -7.25
CA SER A 442 21.75 13.50 -8.27
C SER A 442 20.43 13.01 -7.67
N TYR A 443 20.50 12.25 -6.57
CA TYR A 443 19.33 11.85 -5.80
C TYR A 443 18.56 13.04 -5.24
N VAL A 444 19.24 13.96 -4.54
CA VAL A 444 18.62 15.18 -3.99
C VAL A 444 18.01 16.03 -5.11
N GLU A 445 18.72 16.21 -6.23
CA GLU A 445 18.20 16.94 -7.40
C GLU A 445 16.95 16.28 -8.01
N HIS A 446 16.89 14.95 -8.02
CA HIS A 446 15.72 14.20 -8.48
C HIS A 446 14.52 14.41 -7.55
N LEU A 447 14.71 14.34 -6.24
CA LEU A 447 13.64 14.57 -5.26
C LEU A 447 13.09 16.00 -5.38
N LEU A 448 13.96 17.00 -5.51
CA LEU A 448 13.56 18.42 -5.66
C LEU A 448 12.73 18.71 -6.91
N LYS A 449 12.78 17.87 -7.95
CA LYS A 449 11.91 18.02 -9.15
C LYS A 449 10.47 17.64 -8.90
N SER A 450 10.20 16.85 -7.86
CA SER A 450 8.88 16.24 -7.62
C SER A 450 8.28 16.59 -6.26
N ARG A 451 9.06 17.18 -5.35
CA ARG A 451 8.64 17.53 -3.98
C ARG A 451 8.69 19.04 -3.77
N ASP A 452 7.87 19.53 -2.85
CA ASP A 452 7.96 20.91 -2.37
C ASP A 452 9.33 21.13 -1.71
N SER A 453 9.93 22.32 -1.89
CA SER A 453 11.23 22.64 -1.30
C SER A 453 11.25 22.56 0.22
N ASN A 454 10.09 22.66 0.89
CA ASN A 454 9.92 22.56 2.34
C ASN A 454 9.39 21.19 2.79
N ASP A 455 9.41 20.18 1.92
CA ASP A 455 9.04 18.81 2.28
C ASP A 455 10.04 18.23 3.30
N ILE A 456 9.55 17.89 4.50
CA ILE A 456 10.37 17.35 5.60
C ILE A 456 11.13 16.07 5.22
N THR A 457 10.63 15.32 4.23
CA THR A 457 11.31 14.11 3.73
C THR A 457 12.62 14.41 2.99
N LEU A 458 12.92 15.67 2.68
CA LEU A 458 14.18 16.11 2.08
C LEU A 458 15.30 16.34 3.11
N VAL A 459 14.97 16.41 4.41
CA VAL A 459 15.95 16.66 5.48
C VAL A 459 17.05 15.61 5.50
N GLU A 460 16.69 14.33 5.59
CA GLU A 460 17.69 13.25 5.65
C GLU A 460 18.58 13.19 4.39
N PRO A 461 18.06 13.28 3.15
CA PRO A 461 18.89 13.40 1.95
C PRO A 461 19.95 14.52 2.03
N PHE A 462 19.57 15.72 2.50
CA PHE A 462 20.51 16.84 2.67
C PHE A 462 21.54 16.60 3.76
N GLU A 463 21.13 16.09 4.93
CA GLU A 463 22.05 15.76 6.03
C GLU A 463 23.11 14.74 5.60
N ARG A 464 22.69 13.66 4.93
CA ARG A 464 23.61 12.61 4.45
C ARG A 464 24.59 13.12 3.40
N LEU A 465 24.15 14.03 2.53
CA LEU A 465 25.03 14.69 1.58
C LEU A 465 26.05 15.59 2.31
N ALA A 466 25.62 16.29 3.36
CA ALA A 466 26.50 17.11 4.20
C ALA A 466 27.55 16.26 4.93
N GLU A 467 27.16 15.11 5.49
CA GLU A 467 28.06 14.14 6.14
C GLU A 467 29.15 13.66 5.18
N LEU A 468 28.77 13.33 3.93
CA LEU A 468 29.73 12.93 2.89
C LEU A 468 30.70 14.05 2.55
N TYR A 469 30.23 15.29 2.37
CA TYR A 469 31.11 16.44 2.13
C TYR A 469 32.07 16.71 3.29
N LYS A 470 31.57 16.61 4.53
CA LYS A 470 32.38 16.73 5.74
C LYS A 470 33.48 15.66 5.77
N SER A 471 33.17 14.43 5.37
CA SER A 471 34.13 13.31 5.33
C SER A 471 35.32 13.55 4.37
N VAL A 472 35.08 14.26 3.27
CA VAL A 472 36.12 14.67 2.30
C VAL A 472 36.68 16.06 2.56
N LYS A 473 36.40 16.64 3.73
CA LYS A 473 36.87 17.97 4.18
C LYS A 473 36.39 19.14 3.30
N LYS A 474 35.29 18.95 2.59
CA LYS A 474 34.57 19.98 1.82
C LYS A 474 33.55 20.67 2.72
N TYR A 475 34.06 21.46 3.67
CA TYR A 475 33.26 22.00 4.76
C TYR A 475 32.24 23.04 4.31
N ASP A 476 32.51 23.79 3.24
CA ASP A 476 31.58 24.79 2.71
C ASP A 476 30.36 24.13 2.09
N GLU A 477 30.56 23.07 1.30
CA GLU A 477 29.48 22.28 0.74
C GLU A 477 28.70 21.53 1.83
N ALA A 478 29.37 21.06 2.88
CA ALA A 478 28.70 20.45 4.03
C ALA A 478 27.77 21.46 4.73
N LEU A 479 28.25 22.69 4.99
CA LEU A 479 27.46 23.75 5.60
C LEU A 479 26.21 24.07 4.78
N ILE A 480 26.33 24.26 3.46
CA ILE A 480 25.19 24.56 2.59
C ILE A 480 24.08 23.51 2.74
N ASN A 481 24.44 22.23 2.81
CA ASN A 481 23.47 21.14 2.90
C ASN A 481 22.86 21.03 4.31
N TYR A 482 23.65 21.18 5.39
CA TYR A 482 23.10 21.23 6.74
C TYR A 482 22.18 22.44 6.96
N GLU A 483 22.51 23.59 6.38
CA GLU A 483 21.68 24.80 6.48
C GLU A 483 20.34 24.62 5.79
N LYS A 484 20.30 23.97 4.61
CA LYS A 484 19.04 23.61 3.93
C LYS A 484 18.21 22.64 4.75
N ALA A 485 18.82 21.58 5.29
CA ALA A 485 18.13 20.63 6.16
C ALA A 485 17.52 21.32 7.39
N LEU A 486 18.28 22.25 7.99
CA LEU A 486 17.84 23.06 9.13
C LEU A 486 16.69 24.01 8.79
N GLU A 487 16.73 24.64 7.62
CA GLU A 487 15.65 25.51 7.14
C GLU A 487 14.34 24.73 7.02
N ILE A 488 14.37 23.57 6.37
CA ILE A 488 13.19 22.70 6.19
C ILE A 488 12.67 22.25 7.56
N SER A 489 13.55 21.73 8.42
CA SER A 489 13.17 21.23 9.75
C SER A 489 12.49 22.31 10.61
N LYS A 490 12.92 23.57 10.49
CA LYS A 490 12.30 24.71 11.19
C LYS A 490 10.89 25.04 10.70
N THR A 491 10.60 24.88 9.41
CA THR A 491 9.24 25.12 8.89
C THR A 491 8.21 24.15 9.48
N GLN A 492 8.67 22.98 9.94
CA GLN A 492 7.84 21.96 10.57
C GLN A 492 8.37 21.59 11.97
N ALA A 493 8.79 22.60 12.75
CA ALA A 493 9.48 22.40 14.04
C ALA A 493 8.70 21.56 15.08
N SER A 494 7.38 21.46 14.98
CA SER A 494 6.57 20.57 15.83
C SER A 494 6.82 19.08 15.56
N LEU A 495 7.32 18.75 14.37
CA LEU A 495 7.53 17.39 13.87
C LEU A 495 8.99 16.95 13.94
N ASP A 496 9.98 17.87 13.91
CA ASP A 496 11.41 17.50 13.88
C ASP A 496 12.29 18.33 14.84
N TYR A 497 11.97 18.27 16.13
CA TYR A 497 12.77 18.94 17.16
C TYR A 497 14.22 18.42 17.23
N ASN A 498 14.40 17.09 17.15
CA ASN A 498 15.71 16.45 17.27
C ASN A 498 16.61 16.72 16.06
N GLY A 499 16.04 16.76 14.84
CA GLY A 499 16.78 17.11 13.63
C GLY A 499 17.38 18.51 13.72
N ILE A 500 16.59 19.52 14.11
CA ILE A 500 17.06 20.90 14.29
C ILE A 500 18.27 20.97 15.22
N LEU A 501 18.21 20.28 16.36
CA LEU A 501 19.30 20.29 17.34
C LEU A 501 20.56 19.63 16.77
N ARG A 502 20.42 18.48 16.12
CA ARG A 502 21.52 17.76 15.47
C ARG A 502 22.19 18.61 14.39
N GLN A 503 21.40 19.18 13.48
CA GLN A 503 21.90 20.00 12.37
C GLN A 503 22.62 21.25 12.88
N ALA A 504 22.04 21.96 13.86
CA ALA A 504 22.69 23.13 14.44
C ALA A 504 24.02 22.78 15.12
N LYS A 505 24.07 21.65 15.85
CA LYS A 505 25.33 21.16 16.48
C LYS A 505 26.39 20.84 15.43
N GLU A 506 26.03 20.17 14.34
CA GLU A 506 26.94 19.88 13.23
C GLU A 506 27.48 21.15 12.57
N ILE A 507 26.64 22.17 12.36
CA ILE A 507 27.05 23.45 11.80
C ILE A 507 28.02 24.20 12.74
N VAL A 508 27.71 24.26 14.04
CA VAL A 508 28.59 24.87 15.06
C VAL A 508 29.94 24.16 15.07
N ASP A 509 29.94 22.83 15.06
CA ASP A 509 31.16 22.02 15.02
C ASP A 509 32.00 22.35 13.77
N ILE A 510 31.37 22.55 12.61
CA ILE A 510 32.10 22.92 11.40
C ILE A 510 32.75 24.30 11.51
N TYR A 511 32.00 25.31 11.94
CA TYR A 511 32.52 26.66 12.07
C TYR A 511 33.63 26.75 13.12
N THR A 512 33.44 26.14 14.28
CA THR A 512 34.37 26.24 15.41
C THR A 512 35.61 25.37 15.24
N LYS A 513 35.45 24.09 14.88
CA LYS A 513 36.56 23.12 14.86
C LYS A 513 37.32 23.08 13.54
N TYR A 514 36.65 23.32 12.41
CA TYR A 514 37.26 23.15 11.09
C TYR A 514 37.54 24.47 10.38
N LYS A 515 36.69 25.50 10.54
CA LYS A 515 36.89 26.82 9.92
C LYS A 515 37.53 27.86 10.84
N ASN A 516 37.63 27.60 12.15
CA ASN A 516 38.09 28.57 13.16
C ASN A 516 37.34 29.91 13.11
N ASP A 517 36.02 29.85 12.85
CA ASP A 517 35.14 31.01 12.76
C ASP A 517 33.99 30.90 13.78
N PRO A 518 34.26 31.13 15.07
CA PRO A 518 33.25 31.02 16.13
C PRO A 518 32.16 32.09 16.00
N TYR A 519 32.42 33.22 15.32
CA TYR A 519 31.43 34.28 15.15
C TYR A 519 30.26 33.81 14.27
N SER A 520 30.56 33.12 13.17
CA SER A 520 29.53 32.51 12.31
C SER A 520 28.75 31.38 13.00
N ALA A 521 29.33 30.75 14.03
CA ALA A 521 28.66 29.71 14.83
C ALA A 521 27.60 30.28 15.80
N MET A 522 27.74 31.54 16.26
CA MET A 522 26.89 32.12 17.32
C MET A 522 25.39 32.02 17.03
N LYS A 523 24.97 32.31 15.79
CA LYS A 523 23.54 32.23 15.43
C LYS A 523 22.97 30.81 15.56
N TYR A 524 23.80 29.79 15.42
CA TYR A 524 23.42 28.39 15.58
C TYR A 524 23.48 27.93 17.03
N GLU A 525 24.41 28.48 17.82
CA GLU A 525 24.41 28.29 19.28
C GLU A 525 23.14 28.83 19.94
N ASP A 526 22.65 29.99 19.48
CA ASP A 526 21.40 30.55 19.98
C ASP A 526 20.19 29.65 19.67
N ILE A 527 20.19 29.02 18.48
CA ILE A 527 19.16 28.01 18.12
C ILE A 527 19.23 26.80 19.05
N ILE A 528 20.44 26.30 19.34
CA ILE A 528 20.63 25.18 20.27
C ILE A 528 20.06 25.53 21.65
N ARG A 529 20.41 26.70 22.19
CA ARG A 529 19.92 27.16 23.51
C ARG A 529 18.40 27.31 23.55
N ASP A 530 17.81 27.90 22.52
CA ASP A 530 16.35 28.04 22.43
C ASP A 530 15.65 26.67 22.41
N MET A 531 16.19 25.71 21.64
CA MET A 531 15.64 24.36 21.58
C MET A 531 15.77 23.65 22.92
N GLU A 532 16.97 23.60 23.51
CA GLU A 532 17.22 22.93 24.80
C GLU A 532 16.33 23.50 25.92
N SER A 533 16.10 24.82 25.92
CA SER A 533 15.17 25.45 26.88
C SER A 533 13.72 24.99 26.71
N LYS A 534 13.26 24.74 25.47
CA LYS A 534 11.91 24.25 25.17
C LYS A 534 11.74 22.78 25.58
N GLU A 535 12.79 21.98 25.47
CA GLU A 535 12.79 20.59 25.91
C GLU A 535 12.74 20.46 27.44
N GLU A 536 13.50 21.28 28.17
CA GLU A 536 13.40 21.35 29.63
C GLU A 536 11.98 21.70 30.09
N VAL A 537 11.32 22.66 29.44
CA VAL A 537 9.92 23.02 29.74
C VAL A 537 8.97 21.85 29.43
N LYS A 538 9.19 21.13 28.33
CA LYS A 538 8.35 19.98 27.92
C LYS A 538 8.51 18.81 28.90
N PHE A 539 9.74 18.52 29.31
CA PHE A 539 10.07 17.50 30.31
C PHE A 539 9.49 17.86 31.69
N GLY A 540 9.60 19.12 32.12
CA GLY A 540 9.01 19.61 33.35
C GLY A 540 7.47 19.45 33.38
N ARG A 541 6.80 19.76 32.26
CA ARG A 541 5.34 19.53 32.12
C ARG A 541 4.98 18.05 32.17
N PHE A 542 5.77 17.19 31.53
CA PHE A 542 5.56 15.73 31.56
C PHE A 542 5.71 15.16 32.97
N MET A 543 6.76 15.56 33.70
CA MET A 543 6.96 15.13 35.09
C MET A 543 5.81 15.60 36.00
N THR A 544 5.35 16.83 35.83
CA THR A 544 4.19 17.36 36.56
C THR A 544 2.91 16.56 36.28
N ALA A 545 2.68 16.19 35.02
CA ALA A 545 1.55 15.35 34.61
C ALA A 545 1.65 13.92 35.17
N LEU A 546 2.86 13.35 35.20
CA LEU A 546 3.13 12.03 35.77
C LEU A 546 2.88 12.01 37.28
N ASP A 547 3.28 13.06 37.99
CA ASP A 547 3.07 13.20 39.44
C ASP A 547 1.58 13.38 39.77
N LEU A 548 0.84 14.17 38.98
CA LEU A 548 -0.62 14.26 39.08
C LEU A 548 -1.31 12.91 38.81
N HIS A 549 -0.80 12.13 37.86
CA HIS A 549 -1.35 10.82 37.54
C HIS A 549 -1.07 9.78 38.65
N LYS A 550 0.09 9.87 39.30
CA LYS A 550 0.43 9.04 40.47
C LYS A 550 -0.41 9.41 41.68
N GLN A 551 -0.67 10.70 41.92
CA GLN A 551 -1.56 11.14 43.00
C GLN A 551 -2.99 10.62 42.81
N ARG A 552 -3.52 10.66 41.58
CA ARG A 552 -4.84 10.09 41.24
C ARG A 552 -4.93 8.56 41.27
N ALA A 553 -3.80 7.86 41.31
CA ALA A 553 -3.77 6.38 41.38
C ALA A 553 -3.65 5.88 42.84
N VAL A 554 -3.48 6.78 43.80
CA VAL A 554 -3.41 6.50 45.24
C VAL A 554 -4.72 6.85 45.96
N ASP A 555 -5.60 7.61 45.30
CA ASP A 555 -7.02 7.80 45.64
C ASP A 555 -7.89 6.75 44.92
#